data_AF-A0A1K1S2Z5-F1
#
_entry.id   AF-A0A1K1S2Z5-F1
#
_cell.length_a   1.000
_cell.length_b   1.000
_cell.length_c   1.000
_cell.angle_alpha   90.00
_cell.angle_beta   90.00
_cell.angle_gamma   90.00
#
_symmetry.space_group_name_H-M   'P 1'
#
loop_
_entity.id
_entity.type
_entity.pdbx_description
1 polymer ?
#
loop_
_entity_poly.entity_id
_entity_poly.type
_entity_poly.pdbx_seq_one_letter_code
_entity_poly.pdbx_strand_id
1 'polypeptide(L)'
;FIKEIADKKYPKAKKITLVMDNFKTHTGAAFYETFEPKEAKRLCDRFEFIYTPKHGSWLNMAEIELHVLNGQCLNRHISTIEKVKEEVTEWQTNRNNKNSQINWQFTNKEARVMLKRLYPSINN
;
A
#
# COMPACT_ATOMS: atom_id res chain seq x y z
N PHE A 1 4.66 -2.37 -11.94
CA PHE A 1 4.12 -1.35 -11.02
C PHE A 1 5.20 -0.58 -10.27
N ILE A 2 5.99 -1.19 -9.36
CA ILE A 2 6.94 -0.44 -8.51
C ILE A 2 7.98 0.38 -9.31
N LYS A 3 8.52 -0.17 -10.39
CA LYS A 3 9.41 0.57 -11.31
C LYS A 3 8.77 1.85 -11.86
N GLU A 4 7.48 1.81 -12.19
CA GLU A 4 6.74 2.99 -12.68
C GLU A 4 6.62 4.08 -11.62
N ILE A 5 6.42 3.70 -10.35
CA ILE A 5 6.44 4.64 -9.24
C ILE A 5 7.79 5.36 -9.16
N ALA A 6 8.89 4.61 -9.22
CA ALA A 6 10.24 5.18 -9.14
C ALA A 6 10.59 6.06 -10.35
N ASP A 7 10.28 5.58 -11.55
CA ASP A 7 10.81 6.17 -12.79
C ASP A 7 9.87 7.19 -13.43
N LYS A 8 8.55 7.06 -13.24
CA LYS A 8 7.56 7.96 -13.86
C LYS A 8 6.88 8.89 -12.86
N LYS A 9 6.43 8.35 -11.72
CA LYS A 9 5.67 9.14 -10.73
C LYS A 9 6.56 10.01 -9.85
N TYR A 10 7.69 9.47 -9.40
CA TYR A 10 8.64 10.15 -8.52
C TYR A 10 10.10 10.06 -9.03
N PRO A 11 10.38 10.49 -10.28
CA PRO A 11 11.70 10.36 -10.89
C PRO A 11 12.79 11.14 -10.15
N LYS A 12 12.43 12.29 -9.55
CA LYS A 12 13.35 13.19 -8.87
C LYS A 12 13.57 12.83 -7.40
N ALA A 13 12.73 11.96 -6.82
CA ALA A 13 12.93 11.54 -5.44
C ALA A 13 14.24 10.75 -5.34
N LYS A 14 15.04 10.97 -4.29
CA LYS A 14 16.23 10.14 -4.06
C LYS A 14 15.82 8.80 -3.45
N LYS A 15 14.90 8.84 -2.48
CA LYS A 15 14.33 7.68 -1.79
C LYS A 15 12.82 7.86 -1.66
N ILE A 16 12.07 6.78 -1.80
CA ILE A 16 10.60 6.75 -1.69
C ILE A 16 10.26 5.83 -0.51
N THR A 17 9.63 6.39 0.52
CA THR A 17 9.08 5.59 1.61
C THR A 17 7.78 4.97 1.14
N LEU A 18 7.75 3.65 1.05
CA LEU A 18 6.62 2.87 0.59
C LEU A 18 6.03 2.08 1.77
N VAL A 19 4.81 2.44 2.14
CA VAL A 19 4.03 1.72 3.16
C VAL A 19 3.25 0.59 2.49
N MET A 20 3.40 -0.64 2.95
CA MET A 20 2.71 -1.81 2.40
C MET A 20 2.42 -2.87 3.47
N ASP A 21 1.56 -3.83 3.15
CA ASP A 21 1.27 -4.97 4.02
C ASP A 21 2.46 -5.91 4.19
N ASN A 22 2.49 -6.57 5.34
CA ASN A 22 3.55 -7.49 5.76
C ASN A 22 3.30 -8.92 5.26
N PHE A 23 3.17 -9.07 3.94
CA PHE A 23 3.01 -10.36 3.29
C PHE A 23 4.37 -10.95 2.89
N LYS A 24 4.48 -12.28 2.86
CA LYS A 24 5.78 -12.97 2.71
C LYS A 24 6.50 -12.67 1.40
N THR A 25 5.77 -12.32 0.35
CA THR A 25 6.35 -11.98 -0.97
C THR A 25 6.73 -10.50 -1.08
N HIS A 26 6.35 -9.65 -0.12
CA HIS A 26 6.65 -8.22 -0.12
C HIS A 26 8.04 -7.97 0.46
N THR A 27 9.07 -8.51 -0.18
CA THR A 27 10.47 -8.33 0.23
C THR A 27 11.29 -7.70 -0.88
N GLY A 28 12.41 -7.05 -0.53
CA GLY A 28 13.34 -6.53 -1.53
C GLY A 28 13.91 -7.62 -2.46
N ALA A 29 13.94 -8.88 -2.01
CA ALA A 29 14.37 -10.01 -2.83
C ALA A 29 13.48 -10.21 -4.07
N ALA A 30 12.19 -9.87 -3.99
CA ALA A 30 11.27 -9.96 -5.13
C ALA A 30 11.73 -9.14 -6.34
N PHE A 31 12.50 -8.07 -6.14
CA PHE A 31 13.09 -7.33 -7.27
C PHE A 31 14.14 -8.14 -8.00
N TYR A 32 14.95 -8.93 -7.30
CA TYR A 32 15.97 -9.80 -7.90
C TYR A 32 15.35 -11.02 -8.58
N GLU A 33 14.15 -11.43 -8.18
CA GLU A 33 13.37 -12.46 -8.87
C GLU A 33 12.75 -11.93 -10.18
N THR A 34 12.52 -10.62 -10.28
CA THR A 34 11.78 -10.02 -11.40
C THR A 34 12.66 -9.27 -12.40
N PHE A 35 13.76 -8.66 -11.96
CA PHE A 35 14.60 -7.78 -12.76
C PHE A 35 16.06 -8.24 -12.79
N GLU A 36 16.76 -7.87 -13.85
CA GLU A 36 18.22 -8.03 -13.93
C GLU A 36 18.91 -7.42 -12.69
N PRO A 37 19.99 -8.04 -12.16
CA PRO A 37 20.57 -7.68 -10.86
C PRO A 37 20.89 -6.18 -10.69
N LYS A 38 21.37 -5.52 -11.76
CA LYS A 38 21.67 -4.08 -11.76
C LYS A 38 20.42 -3.23 -11.58
N GLU A 39 19.33 -3.59 -12.25
CA GLU A 39 18.05 -2.89 -12.15
C GLU A 39 17.36 -3.19 -10.82
N ALA A 40 17.41 -4.43 -10.35
CA ALA A 40 16.91 -4.82 -9.03
C ALA A 40 17.58 -4.02 -7.92
N LYS A 41 18.92 -3.91 -7.93
CA LYS A 41 19.67 -3.10 -6.96
C LYS A 41 19.28 -1.62 -7.04
N ARG A 42 19.21 -1.06 -8.25
CA ARG A 42 18.79 0.33 -8.47
C ARG A 42 17.41 0.58 -7.86
N LEU A 43 16.44 -0.30 -8.09
CA LEU A 43 15.10 -0.18 -7.52
C LEU A 43 15.11 -0.38 -6.00
N CYS A 44 15.80 -1.39 -5.46
CA CYS A 44 15.95 -1.58 -4.01
C CYS A 44 16.46 -0.31 -3.31
N ASP A 45 17.46 0.37 -3.88
CA ASP A 45 18.03 1.58 -3.30
C ASP A 45 17.08 2.78 -3.32
N ARG A 46 16.15 2.79 -4.28
CA ARG A 46 15.16 3.85 -4.45
C ARG A 46 14.03 3.78 -3.42
N PHE A 47 13.84 2.66 -2.72
CA PHE A 47 12.73 2.46 -1.78
C PHE A 47 13.19 2.26 -0.34
N GLU A 48 12.38 2.75 0.58
CA GLU A 48 12.37 2.37 2.00
C GLU A 48 11.03 1.70 2.27
N PHE A 49 11.04 0.41 2.63
CA PHE A 49 9.80 -0.32 2.88
C PHE A 49 9.42 -0.20 4.35
N ILE A 50 8.20 0.29 4.60
CA ILE A 50 7.58 0.34 5.92
C ILE A 50 6.41 -0.63 5.90
N TYR A 51 6.54 -1.73 6.62
CA TYR A 51 5.49 -2.75 6.67
C TYR A 51 4.46 -2.43 7.76
N THR A 52 3.18 -2.60 7.45
CA THR A 52 2.15 -2.55 8.48
C THR A 52 2.34 -3.69 9.50
N PRO A 53 1.89 -3.53 10.75
CA PRO A 53 1.97 -4.59 11.74
C PRO A 53 1.30 -5.89 11.26
N LYS A 54 1.84 -7.04 11.68
CA LYS A 54 1.13 -8.32 11.50
C LYS A 54 -0.24 -8.23 12.18
N HIS A 55 -1.29 -8.65 11.49
CA HIS A 55 -2.70 -8.51 11.90
C HIS A 55 -3.19 -7.05 12.05
N GLY A 56 -2.45 -6.07 11.50
CA GLY A 56 -2.81 -4.64 11.47
C GLY A 56 -3.43 -4.21 10.15
N SER A 57 -4.24 -5.07 9.52
CA SER A 57 -4.78 -4.85 8.18
C SER A 57 -5.69 -3.60 8.10
N TRP A 58 -6.32 -3.24 9.23
CA TRP A 58 -7.08 -2.00 9.40
C TRP A 58 -6.23 -0.70 9.32
N LEU A 59 -4.90 -0.79 9.37
CA LEU A 59 -3.98 0.33 9.11
C LEU A 59 -3.51 0.36 7.64
N ASN A 60 -3.86 -0.64 6.83
CA ASN A 60 -3.44 -0.72 5.44
C ASN A 60 -4.33 0.16 4.55
N MET A 61 -3.74 1.21 3.97
CA MET A 61 -4.44 2.15 3.08
C MET A 61 -5.11 1.47 1.89
N ALA A 62 -4.46 0.45 1.30
CA ALA A 62 -5.01 -0.26 0.15
C ALA A 62 -6.27 -1.04 0.53
N GLU A 63 -6.28 -1.71 1.69
CA GLU A 63 -7.45 -2.43 2.19
C GLU A 63 -8.61 -1.49 2.55
N ILE A 64 -8.29 -0.32 3.12
CA ILE A 64 -9.29 0.72 3.40
C ILE A 64 -9.97 1.16 2.10
N GLU A 65 -9.21 1.49 1.05
CA GLU A 65 -9.79 1.91 -0.23
C GLU A 65 -10.54 0.76 -0.93
N LEU A 66 -10.07 -0.49 -0.82
CA LEU A 66 -10.81 -1.65 -1.31
C LEU A 66 -12.14 -1.84 -0.58
N HIS A 67 -12.21 -1.57 0.73
CA HIS A 67 -13.45 -1.60 1.48
C HIS A 67 -14.44 -0.51 1.00
N VAL A 68 -13.94 0.70 0.71
CA VAL A 68 -14.75 1.79 0.14
C VAL A 68 -15.25 1.41 -1.26
N LEU A 69 -14.38 0.89 -2.14
CA LEU A 69 -14.77 0.37 -3.46
C LEU A 69 -15.87 -0.68 -3.33
N ASN A 70 -15.69 -1.62 -2.39
CA ASN A 70 -16.68 -2.67 -2.18
C ASN A 70 -18.02 -2.09 -1.79
N GLY A 71 -18.06 -1.20 -0.79
CA GLY A 71 -19.31 -0.57 -0.33
C GLY A 71 -19.99 0.31 -1.39
N GLN A 72 -19.22 1.01 -2.23
CA GLN A 72 -19.75 1.98 -3.19
C GLN A 72 -20.06 1.40 -4.57
N CYS A 73 -19.37 0.35 -5.00
CA CYS A 73 -19.42 -0.16 -6.38
C CYS A 73 -19.76 -1.65 -6.43
N LEU A 74 -19.06 -2.48 -5.64
CA LEU A 74 -19.12 -3.94 -5.76
C LEU A 74 -20.12 -4.63 -4.83
N ASN A 75 -20.83 -3.88 -3.97
CA ASN A 75 -21.85 -4.42 -3.05
C ASN A 75 -23.17 -4.78 -3.77
N ARG A 76 -23.06 -5.49 -4.89
CA ARG A 76 -24.15 -5.95 -5.76
C ARG A 76 -23.65 -7.08 -6.66
N HIS A 77 -24.57 -7.88 -7.17
CA HIS A 77 -24.22 -8.90 -8.17
C HIS A 77 -23.84 -8.24 -9.51
N ILE A 78 -22.73 -8.68 -10.10
CA ILE A 78 -22.26 -8.29 -11.43
C ILE A 78 -21.93 -9.58 -12.17
N SER A 79 -22.64 -9.84 -13.27
CA SER A 79 -22.68 -11.15 -13.92
C SER A 79 -21.41 -11.51 -14.71
N THR A 80 -20.55 -10.54 -15.03
CA THR A 80 -19.36 -10.78 -15.85
C THR A 80 -18.14 -10.01 -15.31
N ILE A 81 -16.96 -10.59 -15.49
CA ILE A 81 -15.70 -9.96 -15.09
C ILE A 81 -15.39 -8.70 -15.91
N GLU A 82 -15.84 -8.65 -17.17
CA GLU A 82 -15.76 -7.49 -18.04
C GLU A 82 -16.51 -6.31 -17.43
N LYS A 83 -17.73 -6.55 -16.95
CA LYS A 83 -18.54 -5.50 -16.31
C LYS A 83 -17.94 -5.08 -14.97
N VAL A 84 -17.38 -6.01 -14.18
CA VAL A 84 -16.64 -5.65 -12.96
C VAL A 84 -15.47 -4.72 -13.27
N LYS A 85 -14.68 -5.01 -14.31
CA LYS A 85 -13.53 -4.16 -14.70
C LYS A 85 -13.96 -2.76 -15.12
N GLU A 86 -15.03 -2.66 -15.91
CA GLU A 86 -15.60 -1.37 -16.35
C GLU A 86 -16.02 -0.53 -15.15
N GLU A 87 -16.83 -1.10 -14.26
CA GLU A 87 -17.38 -0.42 -13.07
C GLU A 87 -16.27 0.01 -12.10
N VAL A 88 -15.26 -0.84 -11.87
CA VAL A 88 -14.09 -0.49 -11.04
C VAL A 88 -13.29 0.65 -11.67
N THR A 89 -13.15 0.68 -13.00
CA THR A 89 -12.40 1.73 -13.71
C THR A 89 -13.11 3.08 -13.63
N GLU A 90 -14.44 3.08 -13.83
CA GLU A 90 -15.26 4.28 -13.68
C GLU A 90 -15.25 4.79 -12.25
N TRP A 91 -15.42 3.90 -11.28
CA TRP A 91 -15.34 4.23 -9.86
C TRP A 91 -13.98 4.82 -9.49
N GLN A 92 -12.88 4.19 -9.92
CA GLN A 92 -11.52 4.66 -9.66
C GLN A 92 -11.29 6.06 -10.23
N THR A 93 -11.78 6.31 -11.45
CA THR A 93 -11.68 7.63 -12.09
C THR A 93 -12.44 8.69 -11.28
N ASN A 94 -13.66 8.37 -10.85
CA ASN A 94 -14.47 9.26 -10.02
C ASN A 94 -13.80 9.53 -8.65
N ARG A 95 -13.29 8.48 -7.99
CA ARG A 95 -12.62 8.56 -6.68
C ARG A 95 -11.35 9.40 -6.74
N ASN A 96 -10.51 9.19 -7.75
CA ASN A 96 -9.27 9.95 -7.94
C ASN A 96 -9.53 11.45 -8.16
N ASN A 97 -10.59 11.82 -8.87
CA ASN A 97 -10.95 13.21 -9.11
C ASN A 97 -11.50 13.93 -7.86
N LYS A 98 -11.92 13.18 -6.83
CA LYS A 98 -12.44 13.75 -5.58
C LYS A 98 -11.34 14.11 -4.57
N ASN A 99 -10.07 13.83 -4.85
CA ASN A 99 -8.94 14.03 -3.93
C ASN A 99 -9.23 13.55 -2.50
N SER A 100 -9.96 12.44 -2.37
CA SER A 100 -10.40 11.94 -1.07
C SER A 100 -9.19 11.50 -0.25
N GLN A 101 -9.10 11.98 0.99
CA GLN A 101 -8.04 11.62 1.92
C GLN A 101 -8.58 10.69 3.00
N ILE A 102 -7.74 9.78 3.48
CA ILE A 102 -8.05 8.99 4.66
C ILE A 102 -7.99 9.92 5.87
N ASN A 103 -9.13 10.06 6.56
CA ASN A 103 -9.19 10.78 7.82
C ASN A 103 -8.70 9.87 8.96
N TRP A 104 -7.38 9.90 9.22
CA TRP A 104 -6.76 9.09 10.25
C TRP A 104 -7.18 9.53 11.66
N GLN A 105 -8.00 8.71 12.31
CA GLN A 105 -8.41 8.92 13.71
C GLN A 105 -7.49 8.21 14.71
N PHE A 106 -6.77 7.17 14.27
CA PHE A 106 -5.82 6.46 15.11
C PHE A 106 -4.53 7.27 15.31
N THR A 107 -4.28 7.67 16.56
CA THR A 107 -3.19 8.57 16.90
C THR A 107 -1.92 7.83 17.33
N ASN A 108 -0.78 8.53 17.27
CA ASN A 108 0.48 8.02 17.81
C ASN A 108 0.39 7.70 19.32
N LYS A 109 -0.46 8.40 20.08
CA LYS A 109 -0.66 8.14 21.50
C LYS A 109 -1.36 6.79 21.72
N GLU A 110 -2.40 6.51 20.95
CA GLU A 110 -3.10 5.22 20.99
C GLU A 110 -2.21 4.09 20.47
N ALA A 111 -1.42 4.33 19.41
CA ALA A 111 -0.45 3.39 18.90
C ALA A 111 0.54 2.91 19.97
N ARG A 112 1.05 3.82 20.82
CA ARG A 112 1.95 3.47 21.93
C ARG A 112 1.35 2.51 22.95
N VAL A 113 0.03 2.54 23.13
CA VAL A 113 -0.68 1.64 24.06
C VAL A 113 -1.06 0.35 23.35
N MET A 114 -1.75 0.44 22.23
CA MET A 114 -2.30 -0.71 21.49
C MET A 114 -1.22 -1.57 20.82
N LEU A 115 -0.14 -0.93 20.34
CA LEU A 115 0.98 -1.60 19.68
C LEU A 115 2.22 -1.66 20.58
N LYS A 116 2.05 -1.60 21.91
CA LYS A 116 3.15 -1.59 22.89
C LYS A 116 4.22 -2.65 22.61
N ARG A 117 3.82 -3.85 22.19
CA ARG A 117 4.73 -4.97 21.86
C ARG A 117 5.69 -4.66 20.72
N LEU A 118 5.37 -3.72 19.83
CA LEU A 118 6.20 -3.32 18.71
C LEU A 118 7.23 -2.25 19.07
N TYR A 119 7.10 -1.62 20.24
CA TYR A 119 8.06 -0.63 20.70
C TYR A 119 9.25 -1.32 21.38
N PRO A 120 10.48 -0.82 21.19
CA PRO A 120 11.65 -1.35 21.88
C PRO A 120 11.45 -1.32 23.39
N SER A 121 11.62 -2.46 24.06
CA SER A 121 11.76 -2.51 25.51
C SER A 121 13.19 -2.13 25.86
N ILE A 122 13.35 -1.05 26.64
CA ILE A 122 14.63 -0.75 27.26
C ILE A 122 14.81 -1.77 28.38
N ASN A 123 15.64 -2.79 28.13
CA ASN A 123 16.14 -3.65 29.20
C ASN A 123 17.37 -2.95 29.76
N ASN A 124 17.28 -2.48 31.01
CA ASN A 124 18.44 -2.03 31.79
C ASN A 124 19.22 -3.23 32.31
#